data_AF-A0A842HAQ7-F1
#
_entry.id   AF-A0A842HAQ7-F1
#
_cell.length_a   1.000
_cell.length_b   1.000
_cell.length_c   1.000
_cell.angle_alpha   90.00
_cell.angle_beta   90.00
_cell.angle_gamma   90.00
#
_symmetry.space_group_name_H-M   'P 1'
#
loop_
_entity.id
_entity.type
_entity.pdbx_description
1 polymer ?
#
loop_
_entity_poly.entity_id
_entity_poly.type
_entity_poly.pdbx_seq_one_letter_code
_entity_poly.pdbx_strand_id
1 'polypeptide(L)'
;MKQNSTTPNANYTTAPSEDSWGFYGVVQHNEHMNEAEAAQAFADAFEIFRSAPWQPTDIAIRNFLRSRWGRHFADSTSFYDGSFKSRIQQASGEKWVAQEFASLARQGFDTELFEDDDIA
;
A
#
# COMPACT_ATOMS: atom_id res chain seq x y z
N MET A 1 21.78 22.03 7.01
CA MET A 1 20.31 22.24 6.89
C MET A 1 19.79 21.05 6.10
N LYS A 2 19.07 20.12 6.74
CA LYS A 2 18.41 19.03 6.02
C LYS A 2 17.20 19.64 5.31
N GLN A 3 17.15 19.55 4.00
CA GLN A 3 15.99 20.00 3.23
C GLN A 3 14.84 19.06 3.59
N ASN A 4 13.77 19.61 4.19
CA ASN A 4 12.49 18.94 4.29
C ASN A 4 11.93 18.86 2.87
N SER A 5 12.18 17.74 2.19
CA SER A 5 11.59 17.44 0.89
C SER A 5 10.13 17.04 1.08
N THR A 6 9.27 17.97 1.45
CA THR A 6 7.83 17.78 1.33
C THR A 6 7.47 18.07 -0.12
N THR A 7 7.58 17.05 -0.98
CA THR A 7 7.28 17.18 -2.42
C THR A 7 5.79 17.46 -2.60
N PRO A 8 5.36 18.65 -3.07
CA PRO A 8 3.95 19.04 -3.00
C PRO A 8 3.01 18.35 -4.00
N ASN A 9 3.49 17.39 -4.80
CA ASN A 9 2.73 16.75 -5.90
C ASN A 9 3.11 15.28 -6.13
N ALA A 10 3.63 14.57 -5.13
CA ALA A 10 3.97 13.15 -5.29
C ALA A 10 2.70 12.31 -5.50
N ASN A 11 2.62 11.59 -6.63
CA ASN A 11 1.48 10.71 -6.90
C ASN A 11 1.60 9.35 -6.19
N TYR A 12 1.24 9.32 -4.89
CA TYR A 12 1.37 8.14 -4.04
C TYR A 12 0.50 6.93 -4.48
N THR A 13 -0.53 7.14 -5.31
CA THR A 13 -1.43 6.07 -5.78
C THR A 13 -0.87 5.27 -6.97
N THR A 14 0.23 5.73 -7.57
CA THR A 14 0.88 5.01 -8.67
C THR A 14 1.77 3.90 -8.11
N ALA A 15 1.57 2.66 -8.53
CA ALA A 15 2.40 1.54 -8.10
C ALA A 15 3.87 1.74 -8.51
N PRO A 16 4.85 1.33 -7.68
CA PRO A 16 6.26 1.36 -8.07
C PRO A 16 6.54 0.31 -9.14
N SER A 17 7.35 0.64 -10.15
CA SER A 17 7.74 -0.28 -11.21
C SER A 17 8.58 -1.47 -10.74
N GLU A 18 9.23 -1.36 -9.58
CA GLU A 18 10.13 -2.38 -9.02
C GLU A 18 9.55 -3.14 -7.81
N ASP A 19 8.26 -2.96 -7.50
CA ASP A 19 7.61 -3.59 -6.33
C ASP A 19 7.33 -5.08 -6.55
N SER A 20 8.39 -5.88 -6.57
CA SER A 20 8.34 -7.34 -6.75
C SER A 20 7.95 -8.12 -5.49
N TRP A 21 8.03 -7.48 -4.31
CA TRP A 21 7.86 -8.14 -3.01
C TRP A 21 6.78 -7.53 -2.11
N GLY A 22 6.17 -6.41 -2.49
CA GLY A 22 5.02 -5.80 -1.84
C GLY A 22 3.70 -6.20 -2.49
N PHE A 23 2.66 -5.40 -2.26
CA PHE A 23 1.30 -5.65 -2.71
C PHE A 23 1.21 -5.73 -4.24
N TYR A 24 1.82 -4.79 -4.96
CA TYR A 24 1.70 -4.72 -6.42
C TYR A 24 2.24 -5.98 -7.10
N GLY A 25 3.49 -6.36 -6.82
CA GLY A 25 4.11 -7.54 -7.42
C GLY A 25 3.42 -8.83 -7.04
N VAL A 26 2.95 -8.95 -5.80
CA VAL A 26 2.22 -10.15 -5.35
C VAL A 26 0.89 -10.28 -6.08
N VAL A 27 0.14 -9.20 -6.26
CA VAL A 27 -1.12 -9.25 -7.02
C VAL A 27 -0.86 -9.57 -8.50
N GLN A 28 0.17 -8.98 -9.10
CA GLN A 28 0.57 -9.29 -10.47
C GLN A 28 0.91 -10.78 -10.65
N HIS A 29 1.65 -11.37 -9.70
CA HIS A 29 2.07 -12.77 -9.77
C HIS A 29 0.97 -13.77 -9.37
N ASN A 30 0.27 -13.55 -8.26
CA ASN A 30 -0.63 -14.53 -7.66
C ASN A 30 -2.05 -14.47 -8.23
N GLU A 31 -2.55 -13.28 -8.55
CA GLU A 31 -3.90 -13.11 -9.14
C GLU A 31 -3.85 -13.13 -10.68
N HIS A 32 -2.67 -13.39 -11.27
CA HIS A 32 -2.42 -13.37 -12.73
C HIS A 32 -2.89 -12.08 -13.42
N MET A 33 -2.87 -10.96 -12.68
CA MET A 33 -3.24 -9.66 -13.20
C MET A 33 -2.17 -9.12 -14.13
N ASN A 34 -2.60 -8.46 -15.21
CA ASN A 34 -1.66 -7.67 -16.02
C ASN A 34 -1.23 -6.40 -15.28
N GLU A 35 -0.22 -5.69 -15.80
CA GLU A 35 0.33 -4.48 -15.17
C GLU A 35 -0.73 -3.41 -14.89
N ALA A 36 -1.68 -3.19 -15.81
CA ALA A 36 -2.72 -2.18 -15.65
C ALA A 36 -3.72 -2.57 -14.54
N GLU A 37 -4.08 -3.85 -14.45
CA GLU A 37 -4.95 -4.38 -13.40
C GLU A 37 -4.28 -4.32 -12.02
N ALA A 38 -3.01 -4.72 -11.93
CA ALA A 38 -2.24 -4.64 -10.69
C ALA A 38 -2.03 -3.18 -10.24
N ALA A 39 -1.78 -2.26 -11.18
CA ALA A 39 -1.67 -0.83 -10.88
C ALA A 39 -3.01 -0.26 -10.38
N GLN A 40 -4.13 -0.65 -10.99
CA GLN A 40 -5.46 -0.25 -10.53
C GLN A 40 -5.77 -0.83 -9.13
N ALA A 41 -5.37 -2.07 -8.86
CA ALA A 41 -5.52 -2.70 -7.55
C ALA A 41 -4.71 -1.98 -6.46
N PHE A 42 -3.47 -1.57 -6.77
CA PHE A 42 -2.65 -0.78 -5.87
C PHE A 42 -3.32 0.57 -5.57
N ALA A 43 -3.82 1.26 -6.60
CA ALA A 43 -4.54 2.52 -6.43
C ALA A 43 -5.82 2.35 -5.59
N ASP A 44 -6.58 1.28 -5.82
CA ASP A 44 -7.77 0.94 -5.02
C ASP A 44 -7.41 0.70 -3.55
N ALA A 45 -6.36 -0.09 -3.27
CA ALA A 45 -5.90 -0.34 -1.90
C ALA A 45 -5.46 0.97 -1.23
N PHE A 46 -4.76 1.83 -1.95
CA PHE A 46 -4.34 3.13 -1.45
C PHE A 46 -5.54 4.01 -1.05
N GLU A 47 -6.53 4.15 -1.94
CA GLU A 47 -7.74 4.95 -1.68
C GLU A 47 -8.56 4.40 -0.51
N ILE A 48 -8.67 3.07 -0.41
CA ILE A 48 -9.35 2.39 0.70
C ILE A 48 -8.66 2.70 2.02
N PHE A 49 -7.32 2.64 2.07
CA PHE A 49 -6.59 2.97 3.30
C PHE A 49 -6.63 4.46 3.62
N ARG A 50 -6.59 5.34 2.63
CA ARG A 50 -6.70 6.80 2.84
C ARG A 50 -8.06 7.20 3.40
N SER A 51 -9.11 6.44 3.10
CA SER A 51 -10.46 6.64 3.63
C SER A 51 -10.72 5.89 4.94
N ALA A 52 -9.72 5.20 5.50
CA ALA A 52 -9.86 4.49 6.77
C ALA A 52 -10.02 5.45 7.97
N PRO A 53 -10.79 5.06 9.01
CA PRO A 53 -11.11 5.95 10.13
C PRO A 53 -9.91 6.34 11.00
N TRP A 54 -8.80 5.59 10.93
CA TRP A 54 -7.54 5.90 11.62
C TRP A 54 -6.61 6.82 10.81
N GLN A 55 -7.03 7.26 9.61
CA GLN A 55 -6.38 8.30 8.80
C GLN A 55 -4.85 8.15 8.68
N PRO A 56 -4.35 7.02 8.13
CA PRO A 56 -2.92 6.85 7.90
C PRO A 56 -2.39 7.91 6.92
N THR A 57 -1.13 8.32 7.07
CA THR A 57 -0.51 9.27 6.13
C THR A 57 -0.30 8.58 4.77
N ASP A 58 -0.31 9.36 3.69
CA ASP A 58 -0.07 8.84 2.33
C ASP A 58 1.27 8.08 2.23
N ILE A 59 2.31 8.57 2.90
CA ILE A 59 3.62 7.92 3.00
C ILE A 59 3.49 6.56 3.72
N ALA A 60 2.79 6.50 4.85
CA ALA A 60 2.59 5.25 5.59
C ALA A 60 1.84 4.22 4.75
N ILE A 61 0.81 4.63 4.01
CA ILE A 61 0.05 3.75 3.09
C ILE A 61 0.97 3.17 2.04
N ARG A 62 1.76 4.03 1.38
CA ARG A 62 2.70 3.60 0.34
C ARG A 62 3.75 2.63 0.88
N ASN A 63 4.38 2.97 2.01
CA ASN A 63 5.36 2.12 2.66
C ASN A 63 4.75 0.78 3.12
N PHE A 64 3.54 0.80 3.66
CA PHE A 64 2.82 -0.43 4.02
C PHE A 64 2.65 -1.33 2.80
N LEU A 65 2.11 -0.79 1.70
CA LEU A 65 1.86 -1.53 0.47
C LEU A 65 3.15 -2.08 -0.15
N ARG A 66 4.28 -1.37 -0.07
CA ARG A 66 5.59 -1.85 -0.56
C ARG A 66 6.30 -2.82 0.37
N SER A 67 5.90 -2.88 1.64
CA SER A 67 6.58 -3.72 2.62
C SER A 67 6.17 -5.19 2.50
N ARG A 68 6.86 -6.06 3.26
CA ARG A 68 6.42 -7.45 3.50
C ARG A 68 4.97 -7.56 4.00
N TRP A 69 4.46 -6.52 4.67
CA TRP A 69 3.08 -6.48 5.15
C TRP A 69 2.08 -6.22 4.03
N GLY A 70 2.46 -5.44 3.01
CA GLY A 70 1.69 -5.30 1.78
C GLY A 70 1.57 -6.61 1.01
N ARG A 71 2.62 -7.42 1.00
CA ARG A 71 2.54 -8.82 0.53
C ARG A 71 1.57 -9.66 1.35
N HIS A 72 1.71 -9.64 2.67
CA HIS A 72 0.82 -10.41 3.55
C HIS A 72 -0.65 -9.96 3.40
N PHE A 73 -0.86 -8.66 3.19
CA PHE A 73 -2.15 -8.08 2.89
C PHE A 73 -2.72 -8.61 1.57
N ALA A 74 -1.92 -8.63 0.50
CA ALA A 74 -2.31 -9.22 -0.78
C ALA A 74 -2.75 -10.68 -0.62
N ASP A 75 -1.96 -11.50 0.10
CA ASP A 75 -2.31 -12.89 0.39
C ASP A 75 -3.63 -12.99 1.18
N SER A 76 -3.88 -12.06 2.12
CA SER A 76 -5.09 -12.05 2.93
C SER A 76 -6.36 -11.79 2.11
N THR A 77 -6.26 -11.08 0.98
CA THR A 77 -7.41 -10.87 0.09
C THR A 77 -8.00 -12.17 -0.45
N SER A 78 -7.22 -13.26 -0.52
CA SER A 78 -7.67 -14.57 -1.00
C SER A 78 -8.68 -15.27 -0.07
N PHE A 79 -8.79 -14.84 1.19
CA PHE A 79 -9.76 -15.40 2.14
C PHE A 79 -11.17 -14.82 2.00
N TYR A 80 -11.35 -13.82 1.13
CA TYR A 80 -12.61 -13.12 0.96
C TYR A 80 -13.24 -13.42 -0.40
N ASP A 81 -14.56 -13.47 -0.44
CA ASP A 81 -15.30 -13.64 -1.67
C ASP A 81 -15.59 -12.31 -2.38
N GLY A 82 -15.83 -12.38 -3.69
CA GLY A 82 -16.28 -11.26 -4.52
C GLY A 82 -15.20 -10.69 -5.45
N SER A 83 -15.45 -9.47 -5.95
CA SER A 83 -14.49 -8.75 -6.79
C SER A 83 -13.23 -8.42 -6.02
N PHE A 84 -12.08 -8.32 -6.71
CA PHE A 84 -10.80 -8.07 -6.04
C PHE A 84 -10.82 -6.79 -5.17
N LYS A 85 -11.42 -5.70 -5.68
CA LYS A 85 -11.67 -4.48 -4.91
C LYS A 85 -12.48 -4.72 -3.63
N SER A 86 -13.51 -5.56 -3.68
CA SER A 86 -14.29 -5.94 -2.49
C SER A 86 -13.44 -6.73 -1.49
N ARG A 87 -12.55 -7.59 -1.97
CA ARG A 87 -11.63 -8.35 -1.10
C ARG A 87 -10.62 -7.43 -0.42
N ILE A 88 -10.04 -6.48 -1.15
CA ILE A 88 -9.18 -5.43 -0.60
C ILE A 88 -9.93 -4.66 0.50
N GLN A 89 -11.16 -4.24 0.24
CA GLN A 89 -11.98 -3.52 1.22
C GLN A 89 -12.22 -4.33 2.49
N GLN A 90 -12.51 -5.63 2.37
CA GLN A 90 -12.75 -6.50 3.51
C GLN A 90 -11.46 -6.74 4.32
N ALA A 91 -10.37 -7.11 3.65
CA ALA A 91 -9.06 -7.33 4.28
C ALA A 91 -8.55 -6.04 4.96
N SER A 92 -8.83 -4.86 4.41
CA SER A 92 -8.40 -3.57 4.99
C SER A 92 -8.98 -3.31 6.38
N GLY A 93 -10.11 -3.96 6.70
CA GLY A 93 -10.77 -3.88 8.00
C GLY A 93 -10.19 -4.82 9.05
N GLU A 94 -9.21 -5.65 8.70
CA GLU A 94 -8.59 -6.55 9.66
C GLU A 94 -7.79 -5.80 10.74
N LYS A 95 -7.94 -6.23 12.00
CA LYS A 95 -7.33 -5.54 13.15
C LYS A 95 -5.82 -5.40 13.04
N TRP A 96 -5.14 -6.39 12.47
CA TRP A 96 -3.69 -6.39 12.33
C TRP A 96 -3.22 -5.28 11.37
N VAL A 97 -4.01 -4.92 10.36
CA VAL A 97 -3.67 -3.87 9.41
C VAL A 97 -3.54 -2.52 10.12
N ALA A 98 -4.55 -2.15 10.92
CA ALA A 98 -4.49 -0.93 11.73
C ALA A 98 -3.35 -0.94 12.76
N GLN A 99 -3.05 -2.11 13.35
CA GLN A 99 -1.92 -2.28 14.26
C GLN A 99 -0.58 -2.05 13.57
N GLU A 100 -0.43 -2.51 12.33
CA GLU A 100 0.83 -2.30 11.60
C GLU A 100 1.01 -0.88 11.09
N PHE A 101 -0.06 -0.17 10.73
CA PHE A 101 0.04 1.27 10.50
C PHE A 101 0.54 2.01 11.75
N ALA A 102 0.01 1.67 12.93
CA ALA A 102 0.51 2.24 14.19
C ALA A 102 1.95 1.82 14.52
N SER A 103 2.37 0.63 14.10
CA SER A 103 3.74 0.14 14.24
C SER A 103 4.73 0.90 13.35
N LEU A 104 4.35 1.14 12.08
CA LEU A 104 5.14 1.90 11.11
C LEU A 104 5.32 3.35 11.57
N ALA A 105 4.24 4.00 12.02
CA ALA A 105 4.31 5.37 12.55
C ALA A 105 5.25 5.47 13.77
N ARG A 106 5.20 4.49 14.70
CA ARG A 106 6.12 4.45 15.85
C ARG A 106 7.59 4.28 15.45
N GLN A 107 7.86 3.70 14.28
CA GLN A 107 9.20 3.51 13.74
C GLN A 107 9.66 4.69 12.85
N GLY A 108 8.81 5.70 12.63
CA GLY A 108 9.11 6.88 11.81
C GLY A 108 8.86 6.70 10.31
N PHE A 109 8.30 5.56 9.90
CA PHE A 109 8.03 5.24 8.48
C PHE A 109 6.76 5.91 7.93
N ASP A 110 6.17 6.85 8.66
CA ASP A 110 5.03 7.67 8.23
C ASP A 110 5.45 9.05 7.69
N THR A 111 6.75 9.38 7.78
CA THR A 111 7.30 10.68 7.37
C THR A 111 8.30 10.61 6.21
N GLU A 112 8.88 9.44 5.94
CA GLU A 112 9.87 9.22 4.89
C GLU A 112 9.56 7.93 4.14
N LEU A 113 9.72 7.95 2.81
CA LEU A 113 9.54 6.80 1.95
C LEU A 113 10.70 5.81 2.12
N PHE A 114 10.47 4.55 1.77
CA PHE A 114 11.58 3.61 1.61
C PHE A 114 12.56 4.10 0.53
N GLU A 115 13.84 3.75 0.70
CA GLU A 115 14.87 3.98 -0.32
C GLU A 115 14.39 3.40 -1.68
N ASP A 116 14.71 4.09 -2.76
CA ASP A 116 14.30 3.77 -4.14
C ASP A 116 12.80 3.92 -4.45
N ASP A 117 12.03 4.64 -3.63
CA ASP A 117 10.67 5.07 -4.00
C ASP A 117 10.66 6.40 -4.76
N ASP A 118 10.95 6.35 -6.07
CA ASP A 118 10.81 7.51 -6.94
C ASP A 118 9.33 7.77 -7.22
N ILE A 119 8.73 8.68 -6.46
CA ILE A 119 7.39 9.18 -6.76
C ILE A 119 7.51 10.35 -7.74
N ALA A 120 7.07 10.12 -8.98
CA ALA A 120 6.98 11.14 -10.03
C ALA A 120 5.87 12.17 -9.77
#